data_AF-A0A934R276-F1
#
_entry.id   AF-A0A934R276-F1
#
_cell.length_a   1.000
_cell.length_b   1.000
_cell.length_c   1.000
_cell.angle_alpha   90.00
_cell.angle_beta   90.00
_cell.angle_gamma   90.00
#
_symmetry.space_group_name_H-M   'P 1'
#
loop_
_entity.id
_entity.type
_entity.pdbx_description
1 polymer ?
#
loop_
_entity_poly.entity_id
_entity_poly.type
_entity_poly.pdbx_seq_one_letter_code
_entity_poly.pdbx_strand_id
1 'polypeptide(L)' 'MKFRPVITSLLLACASAGLTSCFSSSKVNTKNETSVGQQLSDLDNAYRRGIITEKEYLKLKKAIIKAND' A
#
# COMPACT_ATOMS: atom_id res chain seq x y z
N MET A 1 4.24 61.24 5.30
CA MET A 1 3.77 60.22 4.34
C MET A 1 4.79 59.09 4.24
N LYS A 2 4.38 57.86 4.61
CA LYS A 2 4.89 56.52 4.20
C LYS A 2 4.51 55.45 5.27
N PHE A 3 3.22 55.34 5.60
CA PHE A 3 2.65 54.25 6.42
C PHE A 3 2.03 53.17 5.51
N ARG A 4 2.84 52.60 4.60
CA ARG A 4 2.35 51.71 3.51
C ARG A 4 2.62 50.20 3.66
N PRO A 5 3.34 49.64 4.65
CA PRO A 5 3.45 48.17 4.76
C PRO A 5 2.67 47.54 5.92
N VAL A 6 1.92 48.30 6.72
CA VAL A 6 1.22 47.75 7.92
C VAL A 6 -0.19 47.25 7.60
N ILE A 7 -0.78 47.68 6.48
CA ILE A 7 -2.15 47.28 6.06
C ILE A 7 -2.15 45.99 5.22
N THR A 8 -0.99 45.58 4.68
CA THR A 8 -0.89 44.38 3.83
C THR A 8 -0.68 43.08 4.61
N SER A 9 -0.42 43.15 5.92
CA SER A 9 -0.16 41.97 6.77
C SER A 9 -1.42 41.39 7.45
N LEU A 10 -2.60 41.98 7.23
CA LEU A 10 -3.85 41.57 7.89
C LEU A 10 -4.73 40.62 7.03
N LEU A 11 -4.36 40.36 5.78
CA LEU A 11 -5.11 39.46 4.88
C LEU A 11 -4.57 38.01 4.82
N LEU A 12 -3.54 37.69 5.61
CA LEU A 12 -2.90 36.35 5.62
C LEU A 12 -3.20 35.52 6.89
N ALA A 13 -4.23 35.90 7.66
CA ALA A 13 -4.52 35.29 8.98
C ALA A 13 -5.84 34.48 9.05
N CYS A 14 -6.55 34.27 7.93
CA CYS A 14 -7.85 33.57 7.92
C CYS A 14 -7.95 32.40 6.92
N ALA A 15 -6.83 31.75 6.59
CA ALA A 15 -6.82 30.57 5.70
C ALA A 15 -6.29 29.29 6.36
N SER A 16 -6.24 29.22 7.70
CA SER A 16 -5.64 28.10 8.44
C SER A 16 -6.61 27.28 9.29
N ALA A 17 -7.93 27.38 9.06
CA ALA A 17 -8.94 26.67 9.86
C ALA A 17 -9.90 25.79 9.02
N GLY A 18 -9.42 25.15 7.95
CA GLY A 18 -10.30 24.42 7.03
C GLY A 18 -9.86 23.04 6.53
N LEU A 19 -8.66 22.54 6.86
CA LEU A 19 -8.17 21.26 6.31
C LEU A 19 -7.66 20.25 7.36
N THR A 20 -8.12 20.36 8.61
CA THR A 20 -7.96 19.31 9.62
C THR A 20 -9.27 18.55 9.78
N SER A 21 -9.56 17.61 8.87
CA SER A 21 -10.40 16.42 9.14
C SER A 21 -10.75 15.67 7.85
N CYS A 22 -9.78 14.99 7.26
CA CYS A 22 -10.02 13.61 6.77
C CYS A 22 -8.70 12.93 6.44
N PHE A 23 -7.82 12.78 7.43
CA PHE A 23 -6.81 11.73 7.35
C PHE A 23 -7.46 10.42 7.81
N SER A 24 -8.49 10.00 7.07
CA SER A 24 -8.89 8.60 7.10
C SER A 24 -7.73 7.89 6.41
N SER A 25 -6.77 7.43 7.22
CA SER A 25 -5.76 6.48 6.77
C SER A 25 -6.53 5.24 6.36
N SER A 26 -7.02 5.25 5.12
CA SER A 26 -7.45 4.07 4.41
C SER A 26 -6.26 3.15 4.51
N LYS A 27 -6.34 2.19 5.45
CA LYS A 27 -5.50 1.02 5.42
C LYS A 27 -5.77 0.45 4.05
N VAL A 28 -4.89 0.76 3.10
CA VAL A 28 -4.91 0.18 1.77
C VAL A 28 -4.54 -1.26 2.07
N ASN A 29 -5.58 -2.05 2.33
CA ASN A 29 -5.51 -3.48 2.35
C ASN A 29 -5.42 -3.82 0.86
N THR A 30 -4.26 -3.54 0.27
CA THR A 30 -3.86 -4.13 -0.99
C THR A 30 -3.69 -5.61 -0.65
N LYS A 31 -4.82 -6.30 -0.49
CA LYS A 31 -4.89 -7.71 -0.75
C LYS A 31 -4.33 -7.79 -2.15
N ASN A 32 -3.08 -8.22 -2.24
CA ASN A 32 -2.44 -8.46 -3.51
C ASN A 32 -3.29 -9.60 -4.06
N GLU A 33 -4.33 -9.26 -4.84
CA GLU A 33 -5.27 -10.22 -5.44
C GLU A 33 -4.55 -10.90 -6.60
N THR A 34 -3.36 -11.41 -6.30
CA THR A 34 -2.63 -12.31 -7.17
C THR A 34 -3.51 -13.54 -7.29
N SER A 35 -4.01 -13.79 -8.50
CA SER A 35 -4.78 -15.00 -8.80
C SER A 35 -4.01 -16.23 -8.31
N VAL A 36 -4.73 -17.25 -7.85
CA VAL A 36 -4.16 -18.54 -7.43
C VAL A 36 -3.21 -19.09 -8.48
N GLY A 37 -3.54 -18.94 -9.77
CA GLY A 37 -2.69 -19.38 -10.87
C GLY A 37 -1.33 -18.66 -10.91
N GLN A 38 -1.31 -17.35 -10.63
CA GLN A 38 -0.07 -16.57 -10.56
C GLN A 38 0.77 -16.99 -9.34
N GLN A 39 0.16 -17.16 -8.17
CA GLN A 39 0.86 -17.62 -6.96
C GLN A 39 1.51 -18.99 -7.17
N LEU A 40 0.82 -19.91 -7.85
CA LEU A 40 1.36 -21.24 -8.18
C LEU A 40 2.47 -21.18 -9.23
N SER A 41 2.35 -20.31 -10.23
CA SER A 41 3.39 -20.09 -11.24
C SER A 41 4.67 -19.53 -10.62
N ASP A 42 4.55 -18.54 -9.74
CA ASP A 42 5.69 -17.94 -9.05
C ASP A 42 6.38 -18.95 -8.13
N LEU A 43 5.58 -19.76 -7.42
CA LEU A 43 6.10 -20.85 -6.58
C LEU A 43 6.88 -21.89 -7.40
N ASP A 44 6.38 -22.25 -8.58
CA ASP A 44 7.05 -23.19 -9.48
C ASP A 44 8.37 -22.63 -10.02
N ASN A 45 8.38 -21.36 -10.41
CA ASN A 45 9.60 -20.69 -10.83
C ASN A 45 10.63 -20.60 -9.69
N ALA A 46 10.22 -20.34 -8.46
CA ALA A 46 11.12 -20.34 -7.30
C ALA A 46 11.77 -21.72 -7.08
N TYR A 47 10.99 -22.79 -7.20
CA TYR A 47 11.50 -24.16 -7.11
C TYR A 47 12.48 -24.50 -8.25
N ARG A 48 12.11 -24.20 -9.50
CA ARG A 48 12.97 -24.43 -10.68
C ARG A 48 14.29 -23.66 -10.63
N ARG A 49 14.29 -22.50 -9.99
CA ARG A 49 15.49 -21.69 -9.75
C ARG A 49 16.32 -22.15 -8.55
N GLY A 50 15.89 -23.19 -7.84
CA GLY A 50 16.56 -23.70 -6.65
C GLY A 50 16.50 -22.75 -5.44
N ILE A 51 15.59 -21.77 -5.45
CA ILE A 51 15.42 -20.81 -4.34
C ILE A 51 14.79 -21.51 -3.13
N ILE A 52 13.91 -22.48 -3.39
CA ILE A 52 13.24 -23.29 -2.38
C ILE A 52 13.46 -24.77 -2.67
N THR A 53 13.38 -25.57 -1.61
CA THR A 53 13.46 -27.03 -1.71
C THR A 53 12.13 -27.65 -2.17
N GLU A 54 12.17 -28.90 -2.65
CA GLU A 54 10.97 -29.65 -3.02
C GLU A 54 9.96 -29.75 -1.86
N LYS A 55 10.46 -29.96 -0.64
CA LYS A 55 9.63 -30.04 0.56
C LYS A 55 8.87 -28.74 0.82
N GLU A 56 9.53 -27.59 0.64
CA GLU A 56 8.92 -26.27 0.78
C GLU A 56 7.93 -26.00 -0.34
N TYR A 57 8.26 -26.34 -1.58
CA TYR A 57 7.36 -26.25 -2.73
C TYR A 57 6.05 -26.99 -2.47
N LEU A 58 6.11 -28.27 -2.07
CA LEU A 58 4.93 -29.08 -1.80
C LEU A 58 4.08 -28.52 -0.65
N LYS A 59 4.72 -28.03 0.41
CA LYS A 59 4.04 -27.43 1.57
C LYS A 59 3.31 -26.15 1.16
N LEU A 60 3.98 -25.26 0.42
CA LEU A 60 3.42 -23.99 -0.03
C LEU A 60 2.31 -24.20 -1.06
N LYS A 61 2.49 -25.12 -2.02
CA LYS A 61 1.47 -25.48 -3.02
C LYS A 61 0.18 -25.95 -2.36
N LYS A 62 0.27 -26.84 -1.36
CA LYS A 62 -0.88 -27.30 -0.58
C LYS A 62 -1.54 -26.16 0.19
N ALA A 63 -0.76 -25.26 0.78
CA ALA A 63 -1.29 -24.12 1.51
C ALA A 63 -2.05 -23.14 0.61
N ILE A 64 -1.53 -22.85 -0.59
CA ILE A 64 -2.17 -21.99 -1.59
C ILE A 64 -3.50 -22.61 -2.04
N ILE A 65 -3.51 -23.90 -2.39
CA ILE A 65 -4.74 -24.59 -2.82
C ILE A 65 -5.77 -24.59 -1.68
N LYS A 66 -5.37 -25.00 -0.47
CA LYS A 66 -6.28 -25.07 0.69
C LYS A 66 -6.87 -23.71 1.08
N ALA A 67 -6.17 -22.61 0.83
CA ALA A 67 -6.68 -21.28 1.12
C ALA A 67 -7.72 -20.79 0.10
N ASN A 68 -7.90 -21.50 -1.03
CA ASN A 68 -8.78 -21.13 -2.14
C ASN A 68 -9.75 -22.25 -2.56
N ASP A 69 -9.76 -23.36 -1.82
CA ASP A 69 -10.77 -24.45 -1.88
C ASP A 69 -11.97 -24.08 -0.99
#